data_AF-A0A368G2I3-F1
#
_entry.id   AF-A0A368G2I3-F1
#
_cell.length_a   1.000
_cell.length_b   1.000
_cell.length_c   1.000
_cell.angle_alpha   90.00
_cell.angle_beta   90.00
_cell.angle_gamma   90.00
#
_symmetry.space_group_name_H-M   'P 1'
#
loop_
_entity.id
_entity.type
_entity.pdbx_description
1 polymer ?
#
loop_
_entity_poly.entity_id
_entity_poly.type
_entity_poly.pdbx_seq_one_letter_code
_entity_poly.pdbx_strand_id
1 'polypeptide(L)'
;MLFALLTVVLPLVLAAPEQVHLAFHGNFSVMNVVWTTFESDSSTVHYGTLPSNMPFTVTGSQKAWRTGSITRYSHRALMINLLPSTTYWYKIGSRLFQFKTMPENPTSYRVCVFGDLGYYHGNSTASIIRSGLSGKFDFIVHVGDISYDLHSDDGKNGDKFMNQLEPLLSRVPYMVIAGNHENDGKNFSNFQERFWMPHNGYHDNQFYSFDLGPVHWVGLSTEYYGYYQSLGKGPVFTQYNWLKQDLAHANSNRHHTPWIISYLHRPFYCSAEYNDDCSSFDNSLVGRFVFWWTVLR
;
A
#
# COMPACT_ATOMS: atom_id res chain seq x y z
N MET A 1 -39.03 -39.26 -29.21
CA MET A 1 -38.24 -39.08 -27.97
C MET A 1 -37.60 -37.72 -28.01
N LEU A 2 -38.09 -36.77 -27.22
CA LEU A 2 -37.56 -35.40 -27.14
C LEU A 2 -36.49 -35.41 -26.04
N PHE A 3 -35.22 -35.27 -26.39
CA PHE A 3 -34.15 -35.11 -25.40
C PHE A 3 -34.17 -33.66 -24.89
N ALA A 4 -34.63 -33.47 -23.65
CA ALA A 4 -34.44 -32.21 -22.94
C ALA A 4 -32.96 -32.11 -22.51
N LEU A 5 -32.22 -31.16 -23.10
CA LEU A 5 -30.91 -30.76 -22.57
C LEU A 5 -31.15 -30.08 -21.21
N LEU A 6 -30.81 -30.78 -20.13
CA LEU A 6 -30.71 -30.18 -18.81
C LEU A 6 -29.41 -29.37 -18.78
N THR A 7 -29.51 -28.04 -18.97
CA THR A 7 -28.40 -27.13 -18.70
C THR A 7 -28.17 -27.09 -17.19
N VAL A 8 -27.13 -27.80 -16.74
CA VAL A 8 -26.62 -27.68 -15.38
C VAL A 8 -25.98 -26.31 -15.26
N VAL A 9 -26.71 -25.35 -14.68
CA VAL A 9 -26.15 -24.08 -14.24
C VAL A 9 -25.33 -24.39 -12.98
N LEU A 10 -24.03 -24.63 -13.16
CA LEU A 10 -23.11 -24.66 -12.04
C LEU A 10 -23.16 -23.28 -11.35
N PRO A 11 -23.34 -23.21 -10.02
CA PRO A 11 -23.28 -21.93 -9.33
C PRO A 11 -21.91 -21.32 -9.60
N LEU A 12 -21.90 -20.06 -10.06
CA LEU A 12 -20.68 -19.28 -10.20
C LEU A 12 -20.01 -19.26 -8.82
N VAL A 13 -18.93 -20.01 -8.66
CA VAL A 13 -18.09 -19.93 -7.47
C VAL A 13 -17.40 -18.57 -7.59
N LEU A 14 -17.94 -17.55 -6.93
CA LEU A 14 -17.25 -16.27 -6.77
C LEU A 14 -15.89 -16.58 -6.19
N ALA A 15 -14.82 -16.10 -6.84
CA ALA A 15 -13.48 -16.31 -6.34
C ALA A 15 -13.40 -15.61 -4.98
N ALA A 16 -13.14 -16.37 -3.91
CA ALA A 16 -13.21 -15.82 -2.56
C ALA A 16 -12.17 -14.68 -2.44
N PRO A 17 -12.60 -13.42 -2.24
CA PRO A 17 -11.68 -12.30 -2.16
C PRO A 17 -10.84 -12.45 -0.90
N GLU A 18 -9.53 -12.34 -1.04
CA GLU A 18 -8.58 -12.41 0.06
C GLU A 18 -7.59 -11.25 0.01
N GLN A 19 -6.74 -11.15 1.03
CA GLN A 19 -5.71 -10.11 1.13
C GLN A 19 -6.31 -8.70 1.09
N VAL A 20 -7.53 -8.51 1.62
CA VAL A 20 -8.25 -7.24 1.63
C VAL A 20 -7.50 -6.21 2.49
N HIS A 21 -7.13 -5.09 1.89
CA HIS A 21 -6.45 -4.00 2.59
C HIS A 21 -6.87 -2.62 2.07
N LEU A 22 -6.77 -1.64 2.97
CA LEU A 22 -7.12 -0.24 2.73
C LEU A 22 -5.87 0.62 2.65
N ALA A 23 -5.94 1.72 1.92
CA ALA A 23 -4.97 2.80 1.94
C ALA A 23 -5.67 4.15 1.69
N PHE A 24 -5.06 5.22 2.17
CA PHE A 24 -5.53 6.56 1.86
C PHE A 24 -5.33 6.86 0.38
N HIS A 25 -6.30 7.56 -0.21
CA HIS A 25 -6.25 7.97 -1.61
C HIS A 25 -6.91 9.34 -1.77
N GLY A 26 -6.16 10.40 -1.53
CA GLY A 26 -6.69 11.76 -1.45
C GLY A 26 -7.01 12.18 -0.01
N ASN A 27 -8.17 12.79 0.22
CA ASN A 27 -8.60 13.31 1.53
C ASN A 27 -9.49 12.30 2.30
N PHE A 28 -10.03 12.72 3.46
CA PHE A 28 -10.89 11.89 4.32
C PHE A 28 -12.14 11.30 3.63
N SER A 29 -12.61 11.91 2.54
CA SER A 29 -13.83 11.49 1.83
C SER A 29 -13.62 10.31 0.88
N VAL A 30 -12.37 9.84 0.75
CA VAL A 30 -11.99 8.75 -0.15
C VAL A 30 -11.18 7.71 0.59
N MET A 31 -11.54 6.44 0.40
CA MET A 31 -10.79 5.29 0.88
C MET A 31 -10.61 4.32 -0.26
N ASN A 32 -9.37 3.92 -0.54
CA ASN A 32 -9.16 2.82 -1.48
C ASN A 32 -9.28 1.47 -0.78
N VAL A 33 -9.65 0.47 -1.55
CA VAL A 33 -9.59 -0.92 -1.13
C VAL A 33 -9.00 -1.75 -2.24
N VAL A 34 -8.10 -2.65 -1.85
CA VAL A 34 -7.44 -3.60 -2.73
C VAL A 34 -7.68 -5.00 -2.18
N TRP A 35 -7.92 -5.96 -3.08
CA TRP A 35 -8.00 -7.37 -2.73
C TRP A 35 -7.49 -8.24 -3.88
N THR A 36 -7.26 -9.51 -3.59
CA THR A 36 -6.77 -10.49 -4.56
C THR A 36 -7.76 -11.64 -4.72
N THR A 37 -7.87 -12.13 -5.94
CA THR A 37 -8.48 -13.42 -6.28
C THR A 37 -7.53 -14.22 -7.18
N PHE A 38 -7.79 -15.52 -7.34
CA PHE A 38 -7.02 -16.41 -8.23
C PHE A 38 -7.74 -16.70 -9.56
N GLU A 39 -8.92 -16.11 -9.75
CA GLU A 39 -9.70 -16.15 -10.99
C GLU A 39 -10.30 -14.76 -11.24
N SER A 40 -10.56 -14.44 -12.51
CA SER A 40 -11.18 -13.15 -12.85
C SER A 40 -12.56 -13.03 -12.22
N ASP A 41 -12.84 -11.92 -11.55
CA ASP A 41 -14.12 -11.63 -10.92
C ASP A 41 -14.49 -10.13 -11.04
N SER A 42 -15.71 -9.78 -10.65
CA SER A 42 -16.17 -8.40 -10.53
C SER A 42 -15.35 -7.63 -9.48
N SER A 43 -15.06 -6.36 -9.78
CA SER A 43 -14.36 -5.45 -8.86
C SER A 43 -15.34 -4.57 -8.08
N THR A 44 -16.43 -5.16 -7.58
CA THR A 44 -17.56 -4.42 -7.01
C THR A 44 -17.48 -4.37 -5.49
N VAL A 45 -17.70 -3.19 -4.93
CA VAL A 45 -17.78 -2.95 -3.48
C VAL A 45 -19.12 -2.27 -3.16
N HIS A 46 -19.89 -2.87 -2.26
CA HIS A 46 -21.05 -2.22 -1.65
C HIS A 46 -20.63 -1.64 -0.30
N TYR A 47 -21.07 -0.43 0.05
CA TYR A 47 -20.71 0.20 1.31
C TYR A 47 -21.81 1.12 1.86
N GLY A 48 -21.77 1.37 3.16
CA GLY A 48 -22.73 2.21 3.87
C GLY A 48 -22.42 2.33 5.36
N THR A 49 -23.21 3.10 6.08
CA THR A 49 -23.01 3.32 7.52
C THR A 49 -23.65 2.24 8.40
N LEU A 50 -24.42 1.33 7.80
CA LEU A 50 -25.08 0.21 8.47
C LEU A 50 -24.71 -1.12 7.79
N PRO A 51 -24.41 -2.19 8.54
CA PRO A 51 -24.07 -3.49 7.94
C PRO A 51 -25.26 -4.14 7.22
N SER A 52 -26.49 -3.81 7.61
CA SER A 52 -27.73 -4.29 7.00
C SER A 52 -28.18 -3.48 5.79
N ASN A 53 -27.61 -2.30 5.56
CA ASN A 53 -27.99 -1.41 4.46
C ASN A 53 -26.78 -0.65 3.90
N MET A 54 -26.32 -1.07 2.74
CA MET A 54 -25.20 -0.49 2.00
C MET A 54 -25.70 0.14 0.69
N PRO A 55 -26.21 1.37 0.71
CA PRO A 55 -26.84 1.99 -0.45
C PRO A 55 -25.83 2.39 -1.54
N PHE A 56 -24.55 2.51 -1.19
CA PHE A 56 -23.51 2.92 -2.12
C PHE A 56 -22.86 1.70 -2.77
N THR A 57 -22.59 1.80 -4.07
CA THR A 57 -21.89 0.77 -4.83
C THR A 57 -20.84 1.44 -5.70
N VAL A 58 -19.65 0.86 -5.75
CA VAL A 58 -18.60 1.25 -6.69
C VAL A 58 -18.10 0.01 -7.43
N THR A 59 -17.89 0.16 -8.74
CA THR A 59 -17.20 -0.84 -9.56
C THR A 59 -15.82 -0.30 -9.89
N GLY A 60 -14.81 -0.98 -9.36
CA GLY A 60 -13.40 -0.68 -9.59
C GLY A 60 -12.84 -1.33 -10.85
N SER A 61 -11.54 -1.55 -10.84
CA SER A 61 -10.81 -2.26 -11.89
C SER A 61 -10.12 -3.51 -11.35
N GLN A 62 -9.80 -4.43 -12.25
CA GLN A 62 -8.92 -5.56 -11.95
C GLN A 62 -7.76 -5.62 -12.93
N LYS A 63 -6.64 -6.19 -12.50
CA LYS A 63 -5.49 -6.50 -13.35
C LYS A 63 -4.99 -7.90 -13.04
N ALA A 64 -4.88 -8.72 -14.08
CA ALA A 64 -4.25 -10.03 -13.99
C ALA A 64 -2.72 -9.88 -13.95
N TRP A 65 -2.06 -10.66 -13.11
CA TRP A 65 -0.61 -10.72 -13.01
C TRP A 65 -0.16 -12.11 -12.58
N ARG A 66 1.11 -12.43 -12.87
CA ARG A 66 1.63 -13.79 -12.70
C ARG A 66 3.01 -13.79 -12.06
N THR A 67 3.17 -14.64 -11.05
CA THR A 67 4.47 -14.96 -10.45
C THR A 67 4.67 -16.46 -10.50
N GLY A 68 5.72 -16.91 -11.19
CA GLY A 68 5.96 -18.32 -11.47
C GLY A 68 4.77 -18.98 -12.17
N SER A 69 4.20 -20.01 -11.56
CA SER A 69 3.05 -20.76 -12.09
C SER A 69 1.68 -20.18 -11.75
N ILE A 70 1.60 -19.19 -10.85
CA ILE A 70 0.34 -18.72 -10.26
C ILE A 70 -0.10 -17.39 -10.87
N THR A 71 -1.33 -17.37 -11.40
CA THR A 71 -2.03 -16.16 -11.83
C THR A 71 -2.88 -15.63 -10.68
N ARG A 72 -2.81 -14.31 -10.46
CA ARG A 72 -3.61 -13.55 -9.50
C ARG A 72 -4.30 -12.40 -10.22
N TYR A 73 -5.38 -11.91 -9.62
CA TYR A 73 -6.07 -10.71 -10.06
C TYR A 73 -6.08 -9.72 -8.91
N SER A 74 -5.43 -8.57 -9.10
CA SER A 74 -5.50 -7.47 -8.16
C SER A 74 -6.70 -6.60 -8.51
N HIS A 75 -7.64 -6.50 -7.57
CA HIS A 75 -8.83 -5.67 -7.69
C HIS A 75 -8.63 -4.37 -6.92
N ARG A 76 -9.10 -3.26 -7.46
CA ARG A 76 -8.90 -1.92 -6.92
C ARG A 76 -10.19 -1.11 -7.05
N ALA A 77 -10.71 -0.60 -5.94
CA ALA A 77 -11.89 0.26 -5.94
C ALA A 77 -11.72 1.46 -5.00
N LEU A 78 -12.40 2.58 -5.31
CA LEU A 78 -12.43 3.79 -4.49
C LEU A 78 -13.82 3.96 -3.88
N MET A 79 -13.92 3.87 -2.57
CA MET A 79 -15.11 4.31 -1.84
C MET A 79 -15.01 5.83 -1.67
N ILE A 80 -15.99 6.58 -2.16
CA ILE A 80 -15.94 8.04 -2.29
C ILE A 80 -17.12 8.69 -1.55
N ASN A 81 -17.09 10.01 -1.41
CA ASN A 81 -18.13 10.80 -0.72
C ASN A 81 -18.37 10.31 0.72
N LEU A 82 -17.31 9.85 1.38
CA LEU A 82 -17.38 9.35 2.74
C LEU A 82 -17.52 10.52 3.72
N LEU A 83 -18.42 10.37 4.69
CA LEU A 83 -18.57 11.33 5.78
C LEU A 83 -17.36 11.24 6.71
N PRO A 84 -16.90 12.37 7.29
CA PRO A 84 -15.80 12.36 8.25
C PRO A 84 -16.19 11.66 9.55
N SER A 85 -15.20 11.15 10.29
CA SER A 85 -15.39 10.51 11.61
C SER A 85 -16.46 9.40 11.67
N THR A 86 -16.71 8.73 10.56
CA THR A 86 -17.85 7.81 10.39
C THR A 86 -17.37 6.38 10.18
N THR A 87 -18.02 5.43 10.86
CA THR A 87 -17.80 4.01 10.59
C THR A 87 -18.56 3.60 9.34
N TYR A 88 -17.84 3.04 8.37
CA TYR A 88 -18.41 2.45 7.18
C TYR A 88 -18.24 0.93 7.23
N TRP A 89 -19.30 0.24 6.83
CA TRP A 89 -19.30 -1.17 6.51
C TRP A 89 -19.18 -1.31 5.01
N TYR A 90 -18.43 -2.31 4.56
CA TYR A 90 -18.29 -2.60 3.14
C TYR A 90 -18.26 -4.10 2.87
N LYS A 91 -18.73 -4.50 1.69
CA LYS A 91 -18.90 -5.88 1.27
C LYS A 91 -18.22 -6.11 -0.07
N ILE A 92 -17.40 -7.16 -0.13
CA ILE A 92 -16.75 -7.66 -1.35
C ILE A 92 -17.16 -9.12 -1.49
N GLY A 93 -17.88 -9.46 -2.57
CA GLY A 93 -18.51 -10.76 -2.72
C GLY A 93 -19.43 -11.06 -1.53
N SER A 94 -19.16 -12.11 -0.77
CA SER A 94 -19.89 -12.48 0.45
C SER A 94 -19.28 -11.93 1.76
N ARG A 95 -18.06 -11.39 1.71
CA ARG A 95 -17.28 -11.00 2.90
C ARG A 95 -17.63 -9.58 3.35
N LEU A 96 -17.86 -9.42 4.65
CA LEU A 96 -18.23 -8.16 5.30
C LEU A 96 -17.05 -7.62 6.11
N PHE A 97 -16.77 -6.34 5.95
CA PHE A 97 -15.68 -5.63 6.61
C PHE A 97 -16.17 -4.27 7.14
N GLN A 98 -15.32 -3.57 7.89
CA GLN A 98 -15.59 -2.21 8.33
C GLN A 98 -14.31 -1.40 8.52
N PHE A 99 -14.40 -0.09 8.34
CA PHE A 99 -13.36 0.87 8.68
C PHE A 99 -13.98 2.16 9.23
N LYS A 100 -13.14 3.05 9.75
CA LYS A 100 -13.57 4.37 10.22
C LYS A 100 -12.82 5.45 9.45
N THR A 101 -13.54 6.42 8.91
CA THR A 101 -12.93 7.59 8.28
C THR A 101 -12.31 8.53 9.32
N MET A 102 -11.27 9.23 8.90
CA MET A 102 -10.67 10.30 9.69
C MET A 102 -11.65 11.49 9.82
N PRO A 103 -11.48 12.35 10.83
CA PRO A 103 -12.08 13.68 10.82
C PRO A 103 -11.73 14.43 9.53
N GLU A 104 -12.56 15.40 9.16
CA GLU A 104 -12.32 16.23 7.96
C GLU A 104 -11.02 17.03 8.06
N ASN A 105 -10.79 17.63 9.23
CA ASN A 105 -9.57 18.37 9.56
C ASN A 105 -8.96 17.80 10.85
N PRO A 106 -8.30 16.63 10.82
CA PRO A 106 -7.77 16.02 12.03
C PRO A 106 -6.58 16.85 12.52
N THR A 107 -6.63 17.35 13.74
CA THR A 107 -5.52 18.12 14.34
C THR A 107 -4.47 17.22 15.02
N SER A 108 -4.83 15.97 15.31
CA SER A 108 -3.94 14.94 15.85
C SER A 108 -4.39 13.55 15.40
N TYR A 109 -3.44 12.64 15.26
CA TYR A 109 -3.67 11.22 15.01
C TYR A 109 -2.44 10.43 15.45
N ARG A 110 -2.58 9.11 15.52
CA ARG A 110 -1.55 8.16 15.94
C ARG A 110 -1.18 7.26 14.78
N VAL A 111 0.12 7.14 14.52
CA VAL A 111 0.66 6.36 13.40
C VAL A 111 1.43 5.17 13.95
N CYS A 112 1.18 3.99 13.41
CA CYS A 112 2.07 2.85 13.61
C CYS A 112 3.11 2.83 12.50
N VAL A 113 4.38 3.03 12.84
CA VAL A 113 5.48 3.01 11.88
C VAL A 113 6.34 1.79 12.17
N PHE A 114 6.59 0.98 11.15
CA PHE A 114 7.51 -0.16 11.21
C PHE A 114 8.09 -0.45 9.82
N GLY A 115 9.23 -1.11 9.76
CA GLY A 115 9.81 -1.70 8.55
C GLY A 115 10.06 -3.17 8.81
N ASP A 116 10.57 -3.89 7.80
CA ASP A 116 11.30 -5.14 8.04
C ASP A 116 10.42 -6.19 8.73
N LEU A 117 9.18 -6.34 8.27
CA LEU A 117 8.22 -7.29 8.82
C LEU A 117 8.02 -8.47 7.86
N GLY A 118 8.58 -9.62 8.23
CA GLY A 118 8.42 -10.87 7.49
C GLY A 118 7.17 -11.66 7.86
N TYR A 119 6.75 -12.55 6.95
CA TYR A 119 5.82 -13.63 7.31
C TYR A 119 6.50 -14.61 8.27
N TYR A 120 7.72 -15.02 7.90
CA TYR A 120 8.63 -15.70 8.81
C TYR A 120 9.36 -14.66 9.68
N HIS A 121 9.64 -15.00 10.93
CA HIS A 121 10.29 -14.12 11.90
C HIS A 121 9.56 -12.78 12.19
N GLY A 122 8.28 -12.67 11.80
CA GLY A 122 7.39 -11.55 12.12
C GLY A 122 6.93 -11.53 13.59
N ASN A 123 7.87 -11.50 14.54
CA ASN A 123 7.59 -11.60 15.98
C ASN A 123 6.64 -10.50 16.48
N SER A 124 6.64 -9.34 15.82
CA SER A 124 5.79 -8.20 16.14
C SER A 124 4.37 -8.30 15.56
N THR A 125 4.11 -9.19 14.59
CA THR A 125 2.84 -9.24 13.84
C THR A 125 1.62 -9.36 14.76
N ALA A 126 1.65 -10.29 15.72
CA ALA A 126 0.54 -10.46 16.66
C ALA A 126 0.29 -9.21 17.52
N SER A 127 1.36 -8.52 17.92
CA SER A 127 1.25 -7.28 18.72
C SER A 127 0.70 -6.12 17.89
N ILE A 128 1.11 -6.00 16.63
CA ILE A 128 0.62 -5.00 15.68
C ILE A 128 -0.87 -5.20 15.44
N ILE A 129 -1.31 -6.42 15.11
CA ILE A 129 -2.73 -6.77 14.90
C ILE A 129 -3.55 -6.43 16.15
N ARG A 130 -3.14 -6.90 17.33
CA ARG A 130 -3.84 -6.63 18.59
C ARG A 130 -3.92 -5.13 18.90
N SER A 131 -2.84 -4.39 18.68
CA SER A 131 -2.78 -2.95 18.96
C SER A 131 -3.65 -2.15 17.99
N GLY A 132 -3.65 -2.51 16.71
CA GLY A 132 -4.50 -1.85 15.71
C GLY A 132 -5.98 -2.13 15.92
N LEU A 133 -6.34 -3.40 16.19
CA LEU A 133 -7.73 -3.78 16.45
C LEU A 133 -8.29 -3.19 17.75
N SER A 134 -7.44 -2.83 18.71
CA SER A 134 -7.82 -2.09 19.92
C SER A 134 -7.81 -0.56 19.72
N GLY A 135 -7.57 -0.08 18.50
CA GLY A 135 -7.60 1.34 18.17
C GLY A 135 -6.44 2.14 18.76
N LYS A 136 -5.24 1.56 18.89
CA LYS A 136 -4.04 2.28 19.37
C LYS A 136 -3.44 3.23 18.34
N PHE A 137 -3.73 3.04 17.06
CA PHE A 137 -3.29 3.88 15.95
C PHE A 137 -4.40 3.97 14.90
N ASP A 138 -4.34 5.04 14.10
CA ASP A 138 -5.38 5.40 13.13
C ASP A 138 -4.99 4.98 11.71
N PHE A 139 -3.68 4.85 11.42
CA PHE A 139 -3.16 4.25 10.20
C PHE A 139 -1.73 3.70 10.41
N ILE A 140 -1.23 3.01 9.40
CA ILE A 140 0.08 2.36 9.38
C ILE A 140 0.95 2.95 8.28
N VAL A 141 2.24 3.12 8.57
CA VAL A 141 3.30 3.35 7.59
C VAL A 141 4.29 2.18 7.67
N HIS A 142 4.39 1.40 6.59
CA HIS A 142 5.39 0.32 6.46
C HIS A 142 6.55 0.79 5.58
N VAL A 143 7.73 0.93 6.17
CA VAL A 143 8.93 1.46 5.52
C VAL A 143 9.78 0.38 4.81
N GLY A 144 9.12 -0.46 4.01
CA GLY A 144 9.79 -1.45 3.16
C GLY A 144 10.13 -2.77 3.83
N ASP A 145 10.58 -3.72 3.02
CA ASP A 145 10.86 -5.12 3.36
C ASP A 145 9.62 -5.84 3.90
N ILE A 146 8.62 -5.89 3.02
CA ILE A 146 7.31 -6.44 3.27
C ILE A 146 7.35 -7.95 3.00
N SER A 147 7.01 -8.76 4.01
CA SER A 147 7.05 -10.22 3.96
C SER A 147 8.44 -10.84 3.87
N TYR A 148 9.49 -10.04 3.63
CA TYR A 148 10.80 -10.49 3.12
C TYR A 148 10.62 -11.37 1.87
N ASP A 149 10.60 -10.71 0.70
CA ASP A 149 10.39 -11.28 -0.63
C ASP A 149 8.94 -11.68 -0.90
N LEU A 150 8.10 -10.70 -1.27
CA LEU A 150 6.72 -10.94 -1.72
C LEU A 150 6.61 -11.96 -2.85
N HIS A 151 7.64 -12.03 -3.70
CA HIS A 151 7.70 -12.84 -4.91
C HIS A 151 8.13 -14.30 -4.66
N SER A 152 8.64 -14.62 -3.47
CA SER A 152 9.08 -15.97 -3.11
C SER A 152 7.95 -17.00 -3.10
N ASP A 153 8.28 -18.27 -3.38
CA ASP A 153 7.32 -19.40 -3.48
C ASP A 153 6.19 -19.09 -4.47
N ASP A 154 6.53 -18.68 -5.70
CA ASP A 154 5.57 -18.24 -6.73
C ASP A 154 4.62 -17.11 -6.26
N GLY A 155 5.09 -16.27 -5.34
CA GLY A 155 4.33 -15.20 -4.71
C GLY A 155 3.49 -15.63 -3.50
N LYS A 156 3.49 -16.91 -3.11
CA LYS A 156 2.72 -17.39 -1.95
C LYS A 156 3.22 -16.82 -0.63
N ASN A 157 4.49 -16.42 -0.54
CA ASN A 157 5.00 -15.73 0.64
C ASN A 157 4.21 -14.44 0.89
N GLY A 158 4.06 -13.61 -0.16
CA GLY A 158 3.22 -12.42 -0.11
C GLY A 158 1.76 -12.72 0.17
N ASP A 159 1.19 -13.79 -0.39
CA ASP A 159 -0.21 -14.18 -0.10
C ASP A 159 -0.41 -14.53 1.38
N LYS A 160 0.49 -15.33 1.97
CA LYS A 160 0.47 -15.71 3.38
C LYS A 160 0.61 -14.48 4.29
N PHE A 161 1.54 -13.59 3.99
CA PHE A 161 1.74 -12.35 4.73
C PHE A 161 0.50 -11.46 4.72
N MET A 162 -0.06 -11.21 3.55
CA MET A 162 -1.23 -10.34 3.41
C MET A 162 -2.46 -10.96 4.07
N ASN A 163 -2.66 -12.27 3.94
CA ASN A 163 -3.75 -12.98 4.64
C ASN A 163 -3.58 -12.97 6.16
N GLN A 164 -2.35 -13.02 6.67
CA GLN A 164 -2.08 -12.93 8.10
C GLN A 164 -2.44 -11.56 8.68
N LEU A 165 -2.17 -10.48 7.93
CA LEU A 165 -2.43 -9.10 8.36
C LEU A 165 -3.82 -8.58 7.98
N GLU A 166 -4.54 -9.23 7.06
CA GLU A 166 -5.86 -8.84 6.57
C GLU A 166 -6.86 -8.44 7.67
N PRO A 167 -6.97 -9.15 8.83
CA PRO A 167 -7.89 -8.74 9.88
C PRO A 167 -7.67 -7.30 10.37
N LEU A 168 -6.44 -6.81 10.30
CA LEU A 168 -6.07 -5.42 10.59
C LEU A 168 -6.19 -4.53 9.35
N LEU A 169 -5.58 -4.93 8.22
CA LEU A 169 -5.44 -4.05 7.05
C LEU A 169 -6.77 -3.78 6.32
N SER A 170 -7.76 -4.66 6.48
CA SER A 170 -9.14 -4.42 6.03
C SER A 170 -9.90 -3.39 6.88
N ARG A 171 -9.31 -2.88 7.96
CA ARG A 171 -9.94 -1.93 8.88
C ARG A 171 -9.15 -0.65 9.08
N VAL A 172 -7.82 -0.74 8.95
CA VAL A 172 -6.87 0.35 9.20
C VAL A 172 -6.05 0.61 7.94
N PRO A 173 -6.01 1.85 7.42
CA PRO A 173 -5.24 2.20 6.22
C PRO A 173 -3.75 1.88 6.36
N TYR A 174 -3.17 1.35 5.29
CA TYR A 174 -1.84 0.78 5.22
C TYR A 174 -1.04 1.44 4.10
N MET A 175 -0.21 2.41 4.48
CA MET A 175 0.65 3.16 3.58
C MET A 175 2.01 2.48 3.52
N VAL A 176 2.51 2.18 2.34
CA VAL A 176 3.75 1.41 2.16
C VAL A 176 4.70 2.07 1.19
N ILE A 177 6.00 1.87 1.37
CA ILE A 177 7.02 2.02 0.32
C ILE A 177 7.75 0.69 0.15
N ALA A 178 8.43 0.52 -0.98
CA ALA A 178 9.23 -0.67 -1.24
C ALA A 178 10.58 -0.58 -0.53
N GLY A 179 11.02 -1.69 0.04
CA GLY A 179 12.41 -1.94 0.43
C GLY A 179 13.12 -2.84 -0.58
N ASN A 180 14.34 -3.24 -0.26
CA ASN A 180 15.14 -4.04 -1.18
C ASN A 180 14.57 -5.44 -1.41
N HIS A 181 13.89 -6.03 -0.43
CA HIS A 181 13.23 -7.33 -0.57
C HIS A 181 12.00 -7.30 -1.49
N GLU A 182 11.50 -6.13 -1.88
CA GLU A 182 10.46 -6.03 -2.89
C GLU A 182 11.01 -6.13 -4.32
N ASN A 183 12.34 -6.02 -4.50
CA ASN A 183 12.96 -6.16 -5.82
C ASN A 183 12.94 -7.63 -6.27
N ASP A 184 12.08 -7.92 -7.24
CA ASP A 184 11.91 -9.25 -7.83
C ASP A 184 12.77 -9.49 -9.08
N GLY A 185 13.82 -8.67 -9.27
CA GLY A 185 14.69 -8.70 -10.45
C GLY A 185 14.01 -8.22 -11.74
N LYS A 186 12.80 -7.67 -11.64
CA LYS A 186 12.06 -7.10 -12.77
C LYS A 186 11.84 -5.60 -12.53
N ASN A 187 10.74 -5.24 -11.89
CA ASN A 187 10.39 -3.85 -11.57
C ASN A 187 9.43 -3.85 -10.38
N PHE A 188 9.79 -4.54 -9.29
CA PHE A 188 8.97 -4.63 -8.09
C PHE A 188 7.54 -5.13 -8.38
N SER A 189 7.37 -6.05 -9.32
CA SER A 189 6.05 -6.37 -9.90
C SER A 189 5.08 -6.90 -8.84
N ASN A 190 5.54 -7.75 -7.91
CA ASN A 190 4.69 -8.20 -6.81
C ASN A 190 4.20 -7.05 -5.93
N PHE A 191 5.09 -6.10 -5.60
CA PHE A 191 4.74 -4.91 -4.82
C PHE A 191 3.79 -3.98 -5.60
N GLN A 192 4.08 -3.72 -6.87
CA GLN A 192 3.27 -2.85 -7.73
C GLN A 192 1.86 -3.37 -7.94
N GLU A 193 1.68 -4.68 -8.05
CA GLU A 193 0.37 -5.27 -8.25
C GLU A 193 -0.41 -5.41 -6.94
N ARG A 194 0.25 -5.71 -5.82
CA ARG A 194 -0.41 -5.89 -4.51
C ARG A 194 -0.86 -4.59 -3.88
N PHE A 195 -0.09 -3.51 -3.99
CA PHE A 195 -0.38 -2.26 -3.28
C PHE A 195 -0.84 -1.17 -4.24
N TRP A 196 -1.79 -0.35 -3.81
CA TRP A 196 -2.23 0.81 -4.59
C TRP A 196 -2.17 2.05 -3.73
N MET A 197 -1.23 2.94 -4.06
CA MET A 197 -0.93 4.15 -3.30
C MET A 197 -1.46 5.40 -4.02
N PRO A 198 -1.51 6.58 -3.36
CA PRO A 198 -1.85 7.84 -3.98
C PRO A 198 -1.09 8.08 -5.30
N HIS A 199 -1.77 8.70 -6.26
CA HIS A 199 -1.19 8.93 -7.57
C HIS A 199 0.00 9.88 -7.50
N ASN A 200 1.12 9.46 -8.07
CA ASN A 200 2.36 10.22 -8.21
C ASN A 200 2.59 10.78 -9.63
N GLY A 201 1.67 10.49 -10.57
CA GLY A 201 1.82 10.83 -11.99
C GLY A 201 2.81 9.96 -12.77
N TYR A 202 3.34 8.88 -12.15
CA TYR A 202 4.35 7.99 -12.72
C TYR A 202 3.96 6.51 -12.72
N HIS A 203 2.67 6.20 -12.93
CA HIS A 203 2.16 4.84 -13.21
C HIS A 203 2.53 3.71 -12.24
N ASP A 204 3.11 3.99 -11.07
CA ASP A 204 3.46 3.03 -10.05
C ASP A 204 3.22 3.56 -8.63
N ASN A 205 3.62 2.78 -7.64
CA ASN A 205 3.39 3.01 -6.21
C ASN A 205 4.70 3.11 -5.42
N GLN A 206 5.81 3.40 -6.11
CA GLN A 206 7.16 3.40 -5.51
C GLN A 206 7.44 4.64 -4.66
N PHE A 207 6.83 5.77 -5.03
CA PHE A 207 6.91 7.04 -4.31
C PHE A 207 5.59 7.79 -4.48
N TYR A 208 5.18 8.57 -3.49
CA TYR A 208 3.94 9.33 -3.51
C TYR A 208 3.89 10.28 -2.30
N SER A 209 2.89 11.14 -2.28
CA SER A 209 2.61 12.01 -1.15
C SER A 209 1.11 12.05 -0.86
N PHE A 210 0.74 12.45 0.36
CA PHE A 210 -0.64 12.73 0.74
C PHE A 210 -0.70 13.70 1.92
N ASP A 211 -1.74 14.53 1.94
CA ASP A 211 -2.03 15.41 3.07
C ASP A 211 -2.97 14.71 4.05
N LEU A 212 -2.60 14.69 5.32
CA LEU A 212 -3.47 14.23 6.40
C LEU A 212 -3.36 15.17 7.60
N GLY A 213 -4.41 15.96 7.81
CA GLY A 213 -4.43 16.94 8.89
C GLY A 213 -3.27 17.94 8.75
N PRO A 214 -2.45 18.17 9.79
CA PRO A 214 -1.37 19.14 9.74
C PRO A 214 -0.08 18.64 9.06
N VAL A 215 -0.09 17.44 8.45
CA VAL A 215 1.11 16.82 7.88
C VAL A 215 0.92 16.52 6.40
N HIS A 216 1.91 16.94 5.62
CA HIS A 216 2.18 16.45 4.28
C HIS A 216 3.15 15.27 4.36
N TRP A 217 2.68 14.07 4.06
CA TRP A 217 3.45 12.83 4.09
C TRP A 217 4.11 12.57 2.73
N VAL A 218 5.37 12.16 2.74
CA VAL A 218 6.16 11.91 1.51
C VAL A 218 6.85 10.55 1.58
N GLY A 219 6.35 9.58 0.83
CA GLY A 219 7.00 8.28 0.65
C GLY A 219 8.00 8.34 -0.51
N LEU A 220 9.26 7.95 -0.25
CA LEU A 220 10.33 7.94 -1.26
C LEU A 220 10.84 6.52 -1.51
N SER A 221 11.05 6.17 -2.78
CA SER A 221 11.78 4.95 -3.14
C SER A 221 13.27 5.22 -3.05
N THR A 222 13.91 4.60 -2.06
CA THR A 222 15.38 4.51 -2.01
C THR A 222 15.93 3.50 -3.01
N GLU A 223 15.09 2.57 -3.44
CA GLU A 223 15.48 1.44 -4.27
C GLU A 223 15.79 1.85 -5.71
N TYR A 224 15.20 2.94 -6.21
CA TYR A 224 15.64 3.52 -7.48
C TYR A 224 17.10 3.98 -7.48
N TYR A 225 17.62 4.43 -6.32
CA TYR A 225 19.03 4.79 -6.17
C TYR A 225 19.89 3.56 -5.91
N GLY A 226 19.44 2.66 -5.03
CA GLY A 226 20.14 1.41 -4.70
C GLY A 226 20.33 0.52 -5.93
N TYR A 227 19.31 0.42 -6.80
CA TYR A 227 19.33 -0.35 -8.03
C TYR A 227 19.53 0.50 -9.29
N TYR A 228 20.21 1.64 -9.17
CA TYR A 228 20.48 2.55 -10.31
C TYR A 228 21.14 1.83 -11.49
N GLN A 229 22.02 0.85 -11.23
CA GLN A 229 22.72 0.13 -12.29
C GLN A 229 21.79 -0.74 -13.14
N SER A 230 20.73 -1.31 -12.57
CA SER A 230 19.79 -2.18 -13.28
C SER A 230 18.57 -1.41 -13.81
N LEU A 231 18.06 -0.44 -13.06
CA LEU A 231 16.88 0.36 -13.44
C LEU A 231 17.23 1.57 -14.31
N GLY A 232 18.49 1.99 -14.30
CA GLY A 232 18.97 3.16 -15.00
C GLY A 232 18.49 4.48 -14.40
N LYS A 233 18.79 5.56 -15.11
CA LYS A 233 18.54 6.93 -14.62
C LYS A 233 17.09 7.39 -14.65
N GLY A 234 16.23 6.71 -15.41
CA GLY A 234 14.85 7.15 -15.66
C GLY A 234 14.05 7.32 -14.36
N PRO A 235 13.86 6.24 -13.58
CA PRO A 235 13.11 6.31 -12.31
C PRO A 235 13.68 7.33 -11.32
N VAL A 236 15.01 7.44 -11.22
CA VAL A 236 15.68 8.42 -10.36
C VAL A 236 15.32 9.85 -10.73
N PHE A 237 15.44 10.23 -12.01
CA PHE A 237 15.11 11.59 -12.45
C PHE A 237 13.62 11.87 -12.40
N THR A 238 12.76 10.87 -12.62
CA THR A 238 11.33 11.02 -12.44
C THR A 238 11.00 11.35 -10.98
N GLN A 239 11.45 10.53 -10.03
CA GLN A 239 11.21 10.79 -8.60
C GLN A 239 11.80 12.14 -8.19
N TYR A 240 13.00 12.49 -8.67
CA TYR A 240 13.62 13.79 -8.39
C TYR A 240 12.75 14.96 -8.84
N ASN A 241 12.28 14.94 -10.09
CA ASN A 241 11.46 16.01 -10.65
C ASN A 241 10.09 16.09 -9.97
N TRP A 242 9.47 14.94 -9.70
CA TRP A 242 8.24 14.86 -8.94
C TRP A 242 8.42 15.46 -7.54
N LEU A 243 9.44 15.05 -6.80
CA LEU A 243 9.68 15.49 -5.43
C LEU A 243 9.90 17.01 -5.35
N LYS A 244 10.59 17.60 -6.32
CA LYS A 244 10.73 19.06 -6.38
C LYS A 244 9.39 19.79 -6.53
N GLN A 245 8.50 19.27 -7.35
CA GLN A 245 7.17 19.85 -7.56
C GLN A 245 6.28 19.66 -6.33
N ASP A 246 6.29 18.45 -5.77
CA ASP A 246 5.55 18.07 -4.57
C ASP A 246 5.95 18.94 -3.36
N LEU A 247 7.25 19.09 -3.10
CA LEU A 247 7.73 19.93 -2.00
C LEU A 247 7.47 21.42 -2.24
N ALA A 248 7.46 21.90 -3.48
CA ALA A 248 7.07 23.28 -3.79
C ALA A 248 5.58 23.52 -3.45
N HIS A 249 4.71 22.56 -3.77
CA HIS A 249 3.29 22.59 -3.40
C HIS A 249 3.10 22.49 -1.88
N ALA A 250 3.79 21.56 -1.21
CA ALA A 250 3.73 21.44 0.24
C ALA A 250 4.23 22.70 0.95
N ASN A 251 5.28 23.34 0.42
CA ASN A 251 5.83 24.57 0.98
C ASN A 251 4.89 25.78 0.82
N SER A 252 4.10 25.85 -0.26
CA SER A 252 3.06 26.89 -0.40
C SER A 252 1.83 26.63 0.48
N ASN A 253 1.59 25.36 0.86
CA ASN A 253 0.46 24.95 1.69
C ASN A 253 0.79 24.80 3.21
N ARG A 254 1.92 25.32 3.69
CA ARG A 254 2.35 25.18 5.10
C ARG A 254 1.39 25.76 6.14
N HIS A 255 0.42 26.56 5.72
CA HIS A 255 -0.64 27.05 6.60
C HIS A 255 -1.68 25.97 6.95
N HIS A 256 -1.95 25.00 6.06
CA HIS A 256 -2.80 23.83 6.34
C HIS A 256 -1.98 22.63 6.80
N THR A 257 -0.84 22.37 6.15
CA THR A 257 0.08 21.26 6.46
C THR A 257 1.43 21.78 6.94
N PRO A 258 1.52 22.31 8.18
CA PRO A 258 2.75 22.89 8.71
C PRO A 258 3.90 21.89 8.86
N TRP A 259 3.64 20.58 8.83
CA TRP A 259 4.67 19.54 8.91
C TRP A 259 4.84 18.84 7.57
N ILE A 260 6.09 18.57 7.19
CA ILE A 260 6.42 17.69 6.08
C ILE A 260 7.20 16.52 6.69
N ILE A 261 6.68 15.31 6.55
CA ILE A 261 7.32 14.09 7.08
C ILE A 261 7.58 13.15 5.92
N SER A 262 8.86 12.81 5.72
CA SER A 262 9.25 11.80 4.74
C SER A 262 9.50 10.45 5.39
N TYR A 263 9.23 9.38 4.65
CA TYR A 263 9.60 8.02 5.01
C TYR A 263 10.15 7.28 3.79
N LEU A 264 11.09 6.39 4.05
CA LEU A 264 11.92 5.70 3.08
C LEU A 264 12.52 4.46 3.73
N HIS A 265 12.99 3.52 2.92
CA HIS A 265 13.52 2.25 3.42
C HIS A 265 15.01 2.37 3.84
N ARG A 266 15.90 2.75 2.90
CA ARG A 266 17.35 2.81 3.16
C ARG A 266 17.74 4.09 3.91
N PRO A 267 18.18 4.03 5.17
CA PRO A 267 18.45 5.21 5.97
C PRO A 267 19.57 6.07 5.37
N PHE A 268 19.37 7.38 5.33
CA PHE A 268 20.43 8.33 4.92
C PHE A 268 21.53 8.47 5.96
N TYR A 269 21.17 8.28 7.23
CA TYR A 269 22.08 8.30 8.37
C TYR A 269 21.94 6.98 9.10
N CYS A 270 23.02 6.21 9.15
CA CYS A 270 23.09 4.99 9.92
C CYS A 270 24.37 4.97 10.75
N SER A 271 24.23 4.60 12.02
CA SER A 271 25.33 4.43 12.98
C SER A 271 25.40 3.01 13.54
N ALA A 272 24.82 2.02 12.83
CA ALA A 272 24.88 0.63 13.24
C ALA A 272 26.30 0.08 13.08
N GLU A 273 26.77 -0.67 14.08
CA GLU A 273 28.12 -1.26 14.08
C GLU A 273 28.25 -2.44 13.10
N TYR A 274 27.13 -3.05 12.70
CA TYR A 274 27.11 -4.12 11.71
C TYR A 274 27.19 -3.54 10.29
N ASN A 275 28.29 -3.87 9.60
CA ASN A 275 28.67 -3.27 8.31
C ASN A 275 27.66 -3.51 7.18
N ASP A 276 26.90 -4.60 7.18
CA ASP A 276 26.18 -5.03 5.96
C ASP A 276 25.00 -4.09 5.62
N ASP A 277 24.25 -3.62 6.63
CA ASP A 277 23.05 -2.81 6.40
C ASP A 277 23.38 -1.33 6.11
N CYS A 278 24.59 -0.87 6.43
CA CYS A 278 24.92 0.56 6.36
C CYS A 278 26.13 0.89 5.48
N SER A 279 26.97 -0.10 5.16
CA SER A 279 28.15 0.07 4.32
C SER A 279 28.07 -0.68 2.98
N SER A 280 27.01 -1.46 2.74
CA SER A 280 26.84 -2.11 1.43
C SER A 280 26.80 -1.07 0.30
N PHE A 281 27.28 -1.48 -0.88
CA PHE A 281 27.46 -0.59 -2.03
C PHE A 281 26.17 0.17 -2.36
N ASP A 282 25.03 -0.54 -2.39
CA ASP A 282 23.72 0.04 -2.72
C ASP A 282 23.27 1.08 -1.67
N ASN A 283 23.55 0.84 -0.38
CA ASN A 283 23.28 1.80 0.70
C ASN A 283 24.20 3.03 0.63
N SER A 284 25.46 2.83 0.24
CA SER A 284 26.41 3.93 0.05
C SER A 284 26.04 4.87 -1.10
N LEU A 285 25.35 4.37 -2.14
CA LEU A 285 24.86 5.19 -3.25
C LEU A 285 23.79 6.15 -2.77
N VAL A 286 22.83 5.69 -1.96
CA VAL A 286 21.79 6.54 -1.37
C VAL A 286 22.41 7.70 -0.59
N GLY A 287 23.37 7.41 0.31
CA GLY A 287 24.08 8.45 1.07
C GLY A 287 24.84 9.45 0.20
N ARG A 288 25.45 8.99 -0.91
CA ARG A 288 26.12 9.87 -1.88
C ARG A 288 25.13 10.77 -2.62
N PHE A 289 23.97 10.27 -3.01
CA PHE A 289 22.95 11.11 -3.67
C PHE A 289 22.45 12.21 -2.72
N VAL A 290 22.24 11.93 -1.43
CA VAL A 290 21.87 12.95 -0.42
C VAL A 290 22.89 14.10 -0.34
N PHE A 291 24.18 13.77 -0.48
CA PHE A 291 25.23 14.78 -0.57
C PHE A 291 25.08 15.67 -1.82
N TRP A 292 24.70 15.10 -2.97
CA TRP A 292 24.40 15.89 -4.18
C TRP A 292 23.13 16.75 -4.04
N TRP A 293 22.10 16.27 -3.34
CA TRP A 293 20.88 17.04 -3.05
C TRP A 293 21.14 18.26 -2.14
N THR A 294 22.15 18.18 -1.28
CA THR A 294 22.52 19.28 -0.36
C THR A 294 23.48 20.30 -0.98
N VAL A 295 24.32 19.87 -1.93
CA VAL A 295 25.29 20.74 -2.64
C VAL A 295 24.64 21.55 -3.77
N LEU A 296 23.48 21.15 -4.29
CA LEU A 296 22.73 21.87 -5.34
C LEU A 296 21.79 22.98 -4.79
N ARG A 297 22.05 23.49 -3.56
CA ARG A 297 21.39 24.68 -3.01
C ARG A 297 22.15 25.95 -3.36
#